data_AF-A0A5C2HM87-F1
#
_entry.id   AF-A0A5C2HM87-F1
#
_cell.length_a   1.000
_cell.length_b   1.000
_cell.length_c   1.000
_cell.angle_alpha   90.00
_cell.angle_beta   90.00
_cell.angle_gamma   90.00
#
_symmetry.space_group_name_H-M   'P 1'
#
loop_
_entity.id
_entity.type
_entity.pdbx_description
1 polymer ?
#
loop_
_entity_poly.entity_id
_entity_poly.type
_entity_poly.pdbx_seq_one_letter_code
_entity_poly.pdbx_strand_id
1 'polypeptide(L)'
;MVSSSSSVNLNHPRYPVWDIGVRLFHWLLLLLLIGAWITVERGNMLWHSYCGYALLTLLLFRLFWGLWGSHYARFSQFIRSPKAVIDYFKGRSPHAPGHNPAGGWSVAAMLLLLLLQAISGLFAYDDILFEGPWYGAVSAEIAERLTQLHHLNFNLIMALVGLHIGAIILYRLRGEALIIAMVKGKGEGRYSYSTYPPAPLWRMVLTLLLAVAIVVLLLWLAPEPEVSAFY
;
A
#
# COMPACT_ATOMS: atom_id res chain seq x y z
N MET A 1 -40.61 3.75 29.21
CA MET A 1 -40.29 2.56 28.40
C MET A 1 -38.77 2.44 28.33
N VAL A 2 -38.22 1.42 28.98
CA VAL A 2 -36.78 1.15 29.08
C VAL A 2 -36.28 0.65 27.72
N SER A 3 -35.30 1.33 27.13
CA SER A 3 -34.70 0.88 25.85
C SER A 3 -33.94 -0.42 26.07
N SER A 4 -34.25 -1.45 25.30
CA SER A 4 -33.53 -2.72 25.29
C SER A 4 -32.07 -2.51 24.90
N SER A 5 -31.18 -2.44 25.89
CA SER A 5 -29.75 -2.63 25.68
C SER A 5 -29.54 -4.05 25.16
N SER A 6 -29.21 -4.17 23.88
CA SER A 6 -28.76 -5.42 23.29
C SER A 6 -27.53 -5.89 24.06
N SER A 7 -27.70 -6.94 24.87
CA SER A 7 -26.62 -7.57 25.61
C SER A 7 -25.55 -8.01 24.62
N VAL A 8 -24.39 -7.34 24.63
CA VAL A 8 -23.23 -7.75 23.84
C VAL A 8 -22.84 -9.15 24.31
N ASN A 9 -23.07 -10.14 23.46
CA ASN A 9 -22.77 -11.54 23.76
C ASN A 9 -21.24 -11.70 23.83
N LEU A 10 -20.68 -11.80 25.03
CA LEU A 10 -19.23 -11.79 25.29
C LEU A 10 -18.51 -13.09 24.87
N ASN A 11 -19.26 -14.08 24.38
CA ASN A 11 -18.79 -15.44 24.11
C ASN A 11 -18.17 -15.64 22.71
N HIS A 12 -18.16 -14.62 21.84
CA HIS A 12 -17.47 -14.73 20.56
C HIS A 12 -16.03 -14.19 20.64
N PRO A 13 -15.03 -14.95 20.15
CA PRO A 13 -13.66 -14.47 20.11
C PRO A 13 -13.58 -13.20 19.26
N ARG A 14 -12.88 -12.21 19.82
CA ARG A 14 -12.86 -10.84 19.31
C ARG A 14 -11.48 -10.52 18.72
N TYR A 15 -11.41 -10.47 17.39
CA TYR A 15 -10.16 -10.24 16.69
C TYR A 15 -10.05 -8.79 16.16
N PRO A 16 -8.83 -8.26 15.94
CA PRO A 16 -8.63 -7.02 15.22
C PRO A 16 -9.21 -7.10 13.79
N VAL A 17 -9.81 -6.01 13.30
CA VAL A 17 -10.30 -5.91 11.91
C VAL A 17 -9.12 -5.80 10.95
N TRP A 18 -8.15 -4.95 11.27
CA TRP A 18 -6.90 -4.86 10.53
C TRP A 18 -5.89 -5.81 11.15
N ASP A 19 -5.49 -6.84 10.42
CA ASP A 19 -4.47 -7.76 10.89
C ASP A 19 -3.08 -7.09 10.97
N ILE A 20 -2.14 -7.75 11.66
CA ILE A 20 -0.79 -7.22 11.85
C ILE A 20 -0.04 -7.01 10.53
N GLY A 21 -0.26 -7.86 9.52
CA GLY A 21 0.41 -7.77 8.22
C GLY A 21 0.02 -6.49 7.47
N VAL A 22 -1.28 -6.15 7.44
CA VAL A 22 -1.77 -4.90 6.84
C VAL A 22 -1.23 -3.67 7.57
N ARG A 23 -1.11 -3.73 8.91
CA ARG A 23 -0.56 -2.62 9.72
C ARG A 23 0.93 -2.41 9.49
N LEU A 24 1.71 -3.47 9.53
CA LEU A 24 3.15 -3.40 9.26
C LEU A 24 3.40 -2.89 7.84
N PHE A 25 2.69 -3.43 6.84
CA PHE A 25 2.75 -2.94 5.47
C PHE A 25 2.53 -1.43 5.40
N HIS A 26 1.43 -0.92 5.96
CA HIS A 26 1.08 0.49 5.85
C HIS A 26 2.11 1.42 6.48
N TRP A 27 2.55 1.14 7.71
CA TRP A 27 3.49 2.01 8.40
C TRP A 27 4.89 1.94 7.79
N LEU A 28 5.34 0.76 7.36
CA LEU A 28 6.61 0.63 6.65
C LEU A 28 6.56 1.30 5.27
N LEU A 29 5.44 1.17 4.54
CA LEU A 29 5.22 1.87 3.27
C LEU A 29 5.31 3.38 3.44
N LEU A 30 4.68 3.95 4.47
CA LEU A 30 4.77 5.37 4.79
C LEU A 30 6.21 5.80 5.06
N LEU A 31 6.92 5.06 5.92
CA LEU A 31 8.31 5.38 6.28
C LEU A 31 9.25 5.29 5.08
N LEU A 32 9.09 4.26 4.23
CA LEU A 32 9.90 4.09 3.03
C LEU A 32 9.58 5.13 1.95
N LEU A 33 8.32 5.55 1.80
CA LEU A 33 7.96 6.62 0.86
C LEU A 33 8.59 7.95 1.28
N ILE A 34 8.54 8.29 2.57
CA ILE A 34 9.23 9.47 3.12
C ILE A 34 10.75 9.33 2.97
N GLY A 35 11.30 8.16 3.27
CA GLY A 35 12.72 7.87 3.12
C GLY A 35 13.19 8.07 1.68
N ALA A 36 12.50 7.45 0.72
CA ALA A 36 12.78 7.58 -0.71
C ALA A 36 12.77 9.05 -1.16
N TRP A 37 11.78 9.82 -0.72
CA TRP A 37 11.69 11.25 -1.05
C TRP A 37 12.86 12.05 -0.46
N ILE A 38 13.15 11.90 0.83
CA ILE A 38 14.27 12.61 1.46
C ILE A 38 15.60 12.25 0.81
N THR A 39 15.80 10.98 0.44
CA THR A 39 17.05 10.52 -0.16
C THR A 39 17.28 11.10 -1.55
N VAL A 40 16.23 11.19 -2.39
CA VAL A 40 16.38 11.78 -3.74
C VAL A 40 16.62 13.28 -3.68
N GLU A 41 15.93 14.01 -2.78
CA GLU A 41 16.14 15.46 -2.57
C GLU A 41 17.56 15.79 -2.08
N ARG A 42 18.22 14.82 -1.44
CA ARG A 42 19.62 14.94 -0.98
C ARG A 42 20.64 14.41 -2.00
N GLY A 43 20.20 14.01 -3.19
CA GLY A 43 21.06 13.41 -4.22
C GLY A 43 21.61 12.03 -3.85
N ASN A 44 21.03 11.35 -2.85
CA ASN A 44 21.48 10.04 -2.40
C ASN A 44 20.74 8.92 -3.13
N MET A 45 21.11 8.71 -4.39
CA MET A 45 20.44 7.75 -5.29
C MET A 45 20.58 6.29 -4.84
N LEU A 46 21.70 5.94 -4.19
CA LEU A 46 21.88 4.60 -3.61
C LEU A 46 20.80 4.30 -2.57
N TRP A 47 20.59 5.18 -1.59
CA TRP A 47 19.56 4.97 -0.58
C TRP A 47 18.15 5.11 -1.15
N HIS A 48 17.94 5.98 -2.13
CA HIS A 48 16.67 6.07 -2.86
C HIS A 48 16.31 4.72 -3.51
N SER A 49 17.27 4.08 -4.19
CA SER A 49 17.06 2.79 -4.83
C SER A 49 16.76 1.68 -3.82
N TYR A 50 17.46 1.62 -2.69
CA TYR A 50 17.15 0.67 -1.61
C TYR A 50 15.75 0.88 -1.02
N CYS A 51 15.32 2.13 -0.85
CA CYS A 51 13.93 2.42 -0.48
C CYS A 51 12.95 1.94 -1.57
N GLY A 52 13.28 2.15 -2.85
CA GLY A 52 12.51 1.65 -4.00
C GLY A 52 12.33 0.13 -4.00
N TYR A 53 13.41 -0.63 -3.79
CA TYR A 53 13.36 -2.11 -3.75
C TYR A 53 12.57 -2.60 -2.54
N ALA A 54 12.71 -1.94 -1.39
CA ALA A 54 11.92 -2.25 -0.20
C ALA A 54 10.43 -1.93 -0.41
N LEU A 55 10.10 -0.80 -1.05
CA LEU A 55 8.73 -0.45 -1.44
C LEU A 55 8.14 -1.50 -2.38
N LEU A 56 8.87 -1.89 -3.43
CA LEU A 56 8.44 -2.92 -4.37
C LEU A 56 8.14 -4.24 -3.65
N THR A 57 9.02 -4.64 -2.73
CA THR A 57 8.84 -5.85 -1.89
C THR A 57 7.55 -5.76 -1.07
N LEU A 58 7.31 -4.63 -0.40
CA LEU A 58 6.09 -4.42 0.39
C LEU A 58 4.82 -4.41 -0.48
N LEU A 59 4.89 -3.82 -1.67
CA LEU A 59 3.78 -3.79 -2.61
C LEU A 59 3.42 -5.20 -3.09
N LEU A 60 4.41 -6.01 -3.48
CA LEU A 60 4.20 -7.42 -3.82
C LEU A 60 3.63 -8.21 -2.63
N PHE A 61 4.19 -8.02 -1.43
CA PHE A 61 3.63 -8.61 -0.21
C PHE A 61 2.15 -8.25 -0.07
N ARG A 62 1.78 -6.97 -0.25
CA ARG A 62 0.40 -6.51 -0.10
C ARG A 62 -0.53 -7.07 -1.17
N LEU A 63 -0.07 -7.18 -2.41
CA LEU A 63 -0.83 -7.77 -3.51
C LEU A 63 -1.15 -9.24 -3.21
N PHE A 64 -0.14 -10.04 -2.85
CA PHE A 64 -0.37 -11.43 -2.46
C PHE A 64 -1.23 -11.53 -1.21
N TRP A 65 -0.94 -10.76 -0.15
CA TRP A 65 -1.75 -10.73 1.07
C TRP A 65 -3.20 -10.33 0.82
N GLY A 66 -3.45 -9.50 -0.20
CA GLY A 66 -4.78 -9.11 -0.64
C GLY A 66 -5.55 -10.20 -1.39
N LEU A 67 -4.92 -11.30 -1.77
CA LEU A 67 -5.60 -12.45 -2.37
C LEU A 67 -5.98 -13.49 -1.31
N TRP A 68 -5.05 -13.83 -0.42
CA TRP A 68 -5.19 -14.99 0.48
C TRP A 68 -4.96 -14.73 1.98
N GLY A 69 -4.72 -13.47 2.37
CA GLY A 69 -4.52 -13.07 3.77
C GLY A 69 -5.79 -13.18 4.62
N SER A 70 -5.83 -12.43 5.74
CA SER A 70 -6.99 -12.40 6.62
C SER A 70 -8.23 -11.85 5.90
N HIS A 71 -9.43 -12.16 6.41
CA HIS A 71 -10.70 -11.80 5.78
C HIS A 71 -10.72 -10.34 5.27
N TYR A 72 -10.56 -9.35 6.15
CA TYR A 72 -10.62 -7.93 5.79
C TYR A 72 -9.40 -7.40 5.03
N ALA A 73 -8.32 -8.19 4.89
CA ALA A 73 -7.17 -7.85 4.06
C ALA A 73 -7.41 -8.13 2.57
N ARG A 74 -8.38 -9.00 2.23
CA ARG A 74 -8.62 -9.46 0.86
C ARG A 74 -9.33 -8.42 0.01
N PHE A 75 -8.87 -8.22 -1.23
CA PHE A 75 -9.46 -7.26 -2.17
C PHE A 75 -10.94 -7.51 -2.41
N SER A 76 -11.36 -8.78 -2.50
CA SER A 76 -12.76 -9.18 -2.69
C SER A 76 -13.70 -8.74 -1.56
N GLN A 77 -13.18 -8.43 -0.36
CA GLN A 77 -14.00 -7.97 0.76
C GLN A 77 -14.30 -6.47 0.71
N PHE A 78 -13.40 -5.67 0.15
CA PHE A 78 -13.48 -4.21 0.25
C PHE A 78 -13.56 -3.48 -1.09
N ILE A 79 -13.12 -4.07 -2.19
CA ILE A 79 -13.35 -3.50 -3.52
C ILE A 79 -14.79 -3.83 -3.92
N ARG A 80 -15.66 -2.82 -3.81
CA ARG A 80 -17.09 -2.94 -4.13
C ARG A 80 -17.38 -2.38 -5.52
N SER A 81 -18.50 -2.81 -6.10
CA SER A 81 -18.92 -2.35 -7.43
C SER A 81 -19.10 -0.82 -7.47
N PRO A 82 -18.93 -0.18 -8.65
CA PRO A 82 -19.11 1.27 -8.78
C PRO A 82 -20.48 1.76 -8.27
N LYS A 83 -21.54 0.96 -8.44
CA LYS A 83 -22.88 1.24 -7.89
C LYS A 83 -22.85 1.39 -6.37
N ALA A 84 -22.13 0.51 -5.66
CA ALA A 84 -22.02 0.58 -4.20
C ALA A 84 -21.26 1.83 -3.73
N VAL A 85 -20.34 2.36 -4.54
CA VAL A 85 -19.65 3.63 -4.26
C VAL A 85 -20.63 4.80 -4.39
N ILE A 86 -21.45 4.81 -5.45
CA ILE A 86 -22.50 5.82 -5.64
C ILE A 86 -23.51 5.77 -4.49
N ASP A 87 -23.98 4.57 -4.13
CA ASP A 87 -24.93 4.38 -3.03
C ASP A 87 -24.33 4.79 -1.68
N TYR A 88 -23.03 4.61 -1.48
CA TYR A 88 -22.30 5.11 -0.31
C TYR A 88 -22.33 6.63 -0.21
N PHE A 89 -22.03 7.36 -1.30
CA PHE A 89 -22.12 8.82 -1.30
C PHE A 89 -23.56 9.34 -1.14
N LYS A 90 -24.57 8.53 -1.51
CA LYS A 90 -25.99 8.82 -1.27
C LYS A 90 -26.45 8.49 0.16
N GLY A 91 -25.56 8.01 1.04
CA GLY A 91 -25.91 7.61 2.41
C GLY A 91 -26.71 6.31 2.52
N ARG A 92 -26.76 5.50 1.44
CA ARG A 92 -27.57 4.27 1.35
C ARG A 92 -26.77 2.98 1.59
N SER A 93 -25.48 3.11 1.91
CA SER A 93 -24.61 1.95 2.08
C SER A 93 -24.70 1.37 3.50
N PRO A 94 -24.88 0.04 3.64
CA PRO A 94 -24.84 -0.62 4.94
C PRO A 94 -23.52 -0.35 5.65
N HIS A 95 -23.59 -0.17 6.97
CA HIS A 95 -22.40 -0.03 7.80
C HIS A 95 -21.75 -1.42 7.98
N ALA A 96 -20.62 -1.66 7.32
CA ALA A 96 -19.85 -2.90 7.43
C ALA A 96 -18.44 -2.64 8.00
N PRO A 97 -17.84 -3.57 8.77
CA PRO A 97 -16.46 -3.47 9.21
C PRO A 97 -15.46 -3.51 8.03
N GLY A 98 -14.31 -2.85 8.18
CA GLY A 98 -13.28 -2.74 7.14
C GLY A 98 -13.41 -1.44 6.33
N HIS A 99 -12.95 -1.42 5.08
CA HIS A 99 -13.10 -0.21 4.26
C HIS A 99 -14.55 -0.02 3.82
N ASN A 100 -15.02 1.22 3.86
CA ASN A 100 -16.20 1.62 3.09
C ASN A 100 -15.90 1.57 1.57
N PRO A 101 -16.92 1.58 0.70
CA PRO A 101 -16.72 1.49 -0.75
C PRO A 101 -15.72 2.52 -1.32
N ALA A 102 -15.79 3.79 -0.89
CA ALA A 102 -14.85 4.81 -1.36
C ALA A 102 -13.41 4.56 -0.88
N GLY A 103 -13.25 4.13 0.38
CA GLY A 103 -11.96 3.75 0.95
C GLY A 103 -11.34 2.55 0.24
N GLY A 104 -12.14 1.59 -0.18
CA GLY A 104 -11.66 0.43 -0.95
C GLY A 104 -11.06 0.82 -2.31
N TRP A 105 -11.70 1.74 -3.03
CA TRP A 105 -11.18 2.28 -4.29
C TRP A 105 -9.97 3.19 -4.08
N SER A 106 -9.90 3.94 -2.98
CA SER A 106 -8.70 4.71 -2.62
C SER A 106 -7.48 3.80 -2.42
N VAL A 107 -7.63 2.65 -1.76
CA VAL A 107 -6.55 1.66 -1.62
C VAL A 107 -6.13 1.12 -2.99
N ALA A 108 -7.08 0.78 -3.87
CA ALA A 108 -6.76 0.27 -5.20
C ALA A 108 -5.97 1.30 -6.03
N ALA A 109 -6.39 2.56 -6.02
CA ALA A 109 -5.69 3.66 -6.69
C ALA A 109 -4.28 3.88 -6.13
N MET A 110 -4.13 3.88 -4.79
CA MET A 110 -2.84 4.06 -4.13
C MET A 110 -1.87 2.92 -4.48
N LEU A 111 -2.33 1.67 -4.45
CA LEU A 111 -1.50 0.52 -4.81
C LEU A 111 -1.08 0.56 -6.28
N LEU A 112 -1.97 0.97 -7.18
CA LEU A 112 -1.65 1.12 -8.60
C LEU A 112 -0.55 2.16 -8.81
N LEU A 113 -0.74 3.38 -8.28
CA LEU A 113 0.24 4.46 -8.46
C LEU A 113 1.58 4.12 -7.83
N LEU A 114 1.61 3.55 -6.62
CA LEU A 114 2.85 3.14 -5.97
C LEU A 114 3.56 2.00 -6.73
N LEU A 115 2.81 1.07 -7.31
CA LEU A 115 3.38 0.01 -8.14
C LEU A 115 3.97 0.58 -9.43
N LEU A 116 3.26 1.50 -10.10
CA LEU A 116 3.80 2.21 -11.26
C LEU A 116 5.08 2.97 -10.90
N GLN A 117 5.13 3.64 -9.74
CA GLN A 117 6.32 4.34 -9.25
C GLN A 117 7.51 3.38 -9.06
N ALA A 118 7.28 2.27 -8.37
CA ALA A 118 8.33 1.31 -8.08
C ALA A 118 8.84 0.62 -9.35
N ILE A 119 7.95 0.26 -10.28
CA ILE A 119 8.30 -0.36 -11.55
C ILE A 119 9.05 0.64 -12.44
N SER A 120 8.52 1.86 -12.65
CA SER A 120 9.20 2.84 -13.49
C SER A 120 10.59 3.20 -12.96
N GLY A 121 10.75 3.22 -11.63
CA GLY A 121 12.04 3.45 -10.97
C GLY A 121 13.09 2.38 -11.23
N LEU A 122 12.71 1.16 -11.64
CA LEU A 122 13.68 0.13 -12.05
C LEU A 122 14.40 0.47 -13.36
N PHE A 123 13.77 1.30 -14.20
CA PHE A 123 14.28 1.71 -15.51
C PHE A 123 14.72 3.17 -15.54
N ALA A 124 14.42 3.93 -14.49
CA ALA A 124 14.74 5.34 -14.40
C ALA A 124 16.26 5.54 -14.27
N TYR A 125 16.75 6.67 -14.76
CA TYR A 125 18.16 7.03 -14.70
C TYR A 125 18.29 8.52 -14.39
N ASP A 126 19.47 8.95 -13.92
CA ASP A 126 19.89 10.34 -13.94
C ASP A 126 20.99 10.54 -14.99
N ASP A 127 21.09 11.73 -15.57
CA ASP A 127 22.05 12.03 -16.65
C ASP A 127 23.52 12.08 -16.17
N ILE A 128 23.80 11.65 -14.94
CA ILE A 128 25.08 11.90 -14.26
C ILE A 128 25.77 10.58 -13.89
N LEU A 129 25.23 9.80 -12.96
CA LEU A 129 25.94 8.66 -12.34
C LEU A 129 25.03 7.50 -11.88
N PHE A 130 23.71 7.59 -12.03
CA PHE A 130 22.80 6.57 -11.53
C PHE A 130 21.87 6.03 -12.61
N GLU A 131 21.88 4.72 -12.79
CA GLU A 131 20.94 3.99 -13.62
C GLU A 131 20.18 2.98 -12.77
N GLY A 132 18.88 2.86 -13.02
CA GLY A 132 18.07 1.79 -12.48
C GLY A 132 18.54 0.44 -13.01
N PRO A 133 18.34 -0.65 -12.25
CA PRO A 133 18.89 -1.97 -12.58
C PRO A 133 18.44 -2.49 -13.95
N TRP A 134 17.27 -2.08 -14.43
CA TRP A 134 16.71 -2.52 -15.71
C TRP A 134 16.84 -1.49 -16.83
N TYR A 135 17.61 -0.40 -16.63
CA TYR A 135 17.85 0.63 -17.65
C TYR A 135 18.33 0.03 -18.99
N GLY A 136 19.39 -0.79 -18.95
CA GLY A 136 19.96 -1.44 -20.14
C GLY A 136 19.07 -2.50 -20.81
N ALA A 137 17.90 -2.82 -20.26
CA ALA A 137 16.97 -3.76 -20.87
C ALA A 137 16.01 -3.11 -21.88
N VAL A 138 16.00 -1.78 -21.97
CA VAL A 138 15.07 -1.02 -22.83
C VAL A 138 15.83 0.02 -23.66
N SER A 139 15.19 0.54 -24.71
CA SER A 139 15.78 1.65 -25.48
C SER A 139 15.83 2.93 -24.65
N ALA A 140 16.77 3.83 -24.97
CA ALA A 140 16.89 5.13 -24.31
C ALA A 140 15.58 5.93 -24.32
N GLU A 141 14.81 5.88 -25.41
CA GLU A 141 13.48 6.53 -25.50
C GLU A 141 12.48 5.95 -24.48
N ILE A 142 12.48 4.62 -24.31
CA ILE A 142 11.59 3.98 -23.32
C ILE A 142 12.05 4.33 -21.91
N ALA A 143 13.35 4.29 -21.63
CA ALA A 143 13.92 4.68 -20.34
C ALA A 143 13.55 6.13 -19.99
N GLU A 144 13.70 7.08 -20.92
CA GLU A 144 13.32 8.48 -20.74
C GLU A 144 11.83 8.63 -20.40
N ARG A 145 10.94 7.95 -21.14
CA ARG A 145 9.49 7.96 -20.84
C ARG A 145 9.18 7.38 -19.47
N LEU A 146 9.88 6.34 -19.04
CA LEU A 146 9.70 5.74 -17.72
C LEU A 146 10.23 6.65 -16.61
N THR A 147 11.35 7.34 -16.82
CA THR A 147 11.85 8.40 -15.93
C THR A 147 10.83 9.53 -15.80
N GLN A 148 10.31 10.06 -16.92
CA GLN A 148 9.28 11.10 -16.90
C GLN A 148 8.01 10.63 -16.17
N LEU A 149 7.57 9.39 -16.42
CA LEU A 149 6.47 8.77 -15.69
C LEU A 149 6.76 8.70 -14.19
N HIS A 150 7.96 8.32 -13.79
CA HIS A 150 8.38 8.26 -12.37
C HIS A 150 8.24 9.64 -11.70
N HIS A 151 8.70 10.71 -12.35
CA HIS A 151 8.56 12.07 -11.80
C HIS A 151 7.11 12.55 -11.75
N LEU A 152 6.35 12.36 -12.84
CA LEU A 152 4.95 12.80 -12.90
C LEU A 152 4.07 12.02 -11.92
N ASN A 153 4.24 10.70 -11.86
CA ASN A 153 3.44 9.82 -11.03
C ASN A 153 3.67 10.08 -9.53
N PHE A 154 4.87 10.53 -9.14
CA PHE A 154 5.12 10.99 -7.76
C PHE A 154 4.19 12.13 -7.36
N ASN A 155 3.95 13.11 -8.23
CA ASN A 155 3.00 14.20 -7.95
C ASN A 155 1.56 13.68 -7.78
N LEU A 156 1.16 12.68 -8.56
CA LEU A 156 -0.16 12.04 -8.42
C LEU A 156 -0.27 11.27 -7.09
N ILE A 157 0.79 10.58 -6.67
CA ILE A 157 0.87 9.94 -5.36
C ILE A 157 0.70 10.98 -4.26
N MET A 158 1.42 12.09 -4.32
CA MET A 158 1.33 13.15 -3.32
C MET A 158 -0.07 13.77 -3.23
N ALA A 159 -0.72 13.99 -4.37
CA ALA A 159 -2.11 14.45 -4.41
C ALA A 159 -3.07 13.44 -3.74
N LEU A 160 -2.91 12.15 -4.04
CA LEU A 160 -3.75 11.09 -3.47
C LEU A 160 -3.48 10.88 -1.96
N VAL A 161 -2.23 11.01 -1.52
CA VAL A 161 -1.86 11.01 -0.10
C VAL A 161 -2.49 12.20 0.62
N GLY A 162 -2.47 13.39 0.01
CA GLY A 162 -3.16 14.57 0.53
C GLY A 162 -4.67 14.33 0.69
N LEU A 163 -5.32 13.77 -0.32
CA LEU A 163 -6.74 13.40 -0.25
C LEU A 163 -7.00 12.35 0.84
N HIS A 164 -6.13 11.36 0.97
CA HIS A 164 -6.21 10.33 2.00
C HIS A 164 -6.13 10.92 3.41
N ILE A 165 -5.18 11.82 3.67
CA ILE A 165 -5.04 12.52 4.95
C ILE A 165 -6.28 13.41 5.21
N GLY A 166 -6.76 14.11 4.19
CA GLY A 166 -8.00 14.91 4.27
C GLY A 166 -9.21 14.06 4.68
N ALA A 167 -9.34 12.86 4.12
CA ALA A 167 -10.37 11.91 4.54
C ALA A 167 -10.20 11.50 6.01
N ILE A 168 -8.97 11.17 6.45
CA ILE A 168 -8.70 10.83 7.86
C ILE A 168 -9.16 11.96 8.80
N ILE A 169 -8.85 13.22 8.46
CA ILE A 169 -9.28 14.38 9.25
C ILE A 169 -10.81 14.49 9.28
N LEU A 170 -11.47 14.37 8.13
CA LEU A 170 -12.93 14.42 8.05
C LEU A 170 -13.59 13.33 8.91
N TYR A 171 -13.09 12.10 8.86
CA TYR A 171 -13.58 11.01 9.71
C TYR A 171 -13.32 11.27 11.19
N ARG A 172 -12.17 11.85 11.53
CA ARG A 172 -11.86 12.23 12.91
C ARG A 172 -12.84 13.29 13.44
N LEU A 173 -13.21 14.28 12.63
CA LEU A 173 -14.23 15.28 12.97
C LEU A 173 -15.62 14.66 13.16
N ARG A 174 -15.91 13.54 12.49
CA ARG A 174 -17.13 12.73 12.68
C ARG A 174 -17.05 11.76 13.88
N GLY A 175 -15.98 11.86 14.69
CA GLY A 175 -15.79 11.03 15.88
C GLY A 175 -15.12 9.68 15.62
N GLU A 176 -14.63 9.41 14.40
CA GLU A 176 -14.00 8.13 14.07
C GLU A 176 -12.47 8.18 14.18
N ALA A 177 -11.92 7.38 15.09
CA ALA A 177 -10.48 7.33 15.34
C ALA A 177 -9.73 6.35 14.40
N LEU A 178 -9.63 6.68 13.10
CA LEU A 178 -9.03 5.80 12.10
C LEU A 178 -7.54 5.50 12.34
N ILE A 179 -6.76 6.48 12.84
CA ILE A 179 -5.35 6.26 13.18
C ILE A 179 -5.21 5.20 14.29
N ILE A 180 -6.06 5.27 15.32
CA ILE A 180 -6.07 4.27 16.40
C ILE A 180 -6.44 2.89 15.85
N ALA A 181 -7.42 2.83 14.94
CA ALA A 181 -7.77 1.59 14.25
C ALA A 181 -6.57 1.02 13.49
N MET A 182 -5.74 1.86 12.87
CA MET A 182 -4.56 1.45 12.12
C MET A 182 -3.36 1.05 13.00
N VAL A 183 -3.25 1.59 14.21
CA VAL A 183 -2.18 1.22 15.16
C VAL A 183 -2.57 -0.05 15.93
N LYS A 184 -3.77 -0.07 16.52
CA LYS A 184 -4.23 -1.17 17.38
C LYS A 184 -4.88 -2.33 16.60
N GLY A 185 -5.21 -2.10 15.33
CA GLY A 185 -5.98 -3.02 14.49
C GLY A 185 -7.48 -3.06 14.76
N LYS A 186 -7.92 -2.31 15.76
CA LYS A 186 -9.31 -2.16 16.19
C LYS A 186 -9.56 -0.72 16.58
N GLY A 187 -10.78 -0.25 16.37
CA GLY A 187 -11.20 1.11 16.70
C GLY A 187 -12.48 1.12 17.51
N GLU A 188 -13.08 2.29 17.61
CA GLU A 188 -14.40 2.49 18.22
C GLU A 188 -15.50 2.33 17.15
N GLY A 189 -16.73 2.03 17.60
CA GLY A 189 -17.87 1.86 16.70
C GLY A 189 -17.66 0.74 15.67
N ARG A 190 -17.67 1.08 14.37
CA ARG A 190 -17.62 0.15 13.22
C ARG A 190 -16.39 -0.76 13.16
N TYR A 191 -15.32 -0.40 13.86
CA TYR A 191 -14.04 -1.12 13.82
C TYR A 191 -13.77 -1.90 15.10
N SER A 192 -14.80 -2.13 15.93
CA SER A 192 -14.62 -2.69 17.27
C SER A 192 -13.97 -4.07 17.21
N TYR A 193 -14.55 -5.05 16.51
CA TYR A 193 -14.03 -6.42 16.47
C TYR A 193 -14.47 -7.18 15.20
N SER A 194 -13.60 -8.06 14.73
CA SER A 194 -13.86 -9.09 13.71
C SER A 194 -14.30 -10.39 14.38
N THR A 195 -15.27 -11.07 13.76
CA THR A 195 -15.63 -12.47 14.07
C THR A 195 -14.75 -13.48 13.34
N TYR A 196 -13.98 -13.03 12.35
CA TYR A 196 -13.02 -13.84 11.60
C TYR A 196 -11.64 -13.79 12.28
N PRO A 197 -10.98 -14.95 12.51
CA PRO A 197 -9.63 -14.99 13.05
C PRO A 197 -8.61 -14.38 12.07
N PRO A 198 -7.50 -13.81 12.59
CA PRO A 198 -6.40 -13.38 11.74
C PRO A 198 -5.77 -14.58 11.03
N ALA A 199 -5.21 -14.35 9.85
CA ALA A 199 -4.40 -15.37 9.20
C ALA A 199 -3.18 -15.73 10.08
N PRO A 200 -2.75 -17.01 10.06
CA PRO A 200 -1.62 -17.45 10.87
C PRO A 200 -0.31 -16.82 10.37
N LEU A 201 0.64 -16.61 11.30
CA LEU A 201 1.90 -15.91 11.04
C LEU A 201 2.74 -16.57 9.93
N TRP A 202 2.72 -17.91 9.79
CA TRP A 202 3.48 -18.60 8.74
C TRP A 202 3.04 -18.17 7.33
N ARG A 203 1.75 -17.86 7.11
CA ARG A 203 1.29 -17.34 5.80
C ARG A 203 1.88 -15.97 5.53
N MET A 204 1.99 -15.14 6.56
CA MET A 204 2.59 -13.81 6.45
C MET A 204 4.07 -13.91 6.10
N VAL A 205 4.81 -14.77 6.82
CA VAL A 205 6.24 -15.03 6.57
C VAL A 205 6.43 -15.60 5.16
N LEU A 206 5.64 -16.60 4.76
CA LEU A 206 5.72 -17.18 3.42
C LEU A 206 5.43 -16.14 2.32
N THR A 207 4.43 -15.27 2.53
CA THR A 207 4.12 -14.19 1.58
C THR A 207 5.27 -13.19 1.46
N LEU A 208 5.89 -12.83 2.59
CA LEU A 208 7.03 -11.92 2.61
C LEU A 208 8.26 -12.55 1.94
N LEU A 209 8.57 -13.81 2.25
CA LEU A 209 9.68 -14.54 1.62
C LEU A 209 9.49 -14.67 0.12
N LEU A 210 8.27 -14.94 -0.34
CA LEU A 210 7.95 -14.97 -1.76
C LEU A 210 8.18 -13.60 -2.42
N ALA A 211 7.69 -12.51 -1.81
CA ALA A 211 7.88 -11.16 -2.32
C ALA A 211 9.37 -10.77 -2.39
N VAL A 212 10.14 -11.09 -1.34
CA VAL A 212 11.59 -10.88 -1.29
C VAL A 212 12.29 -11.70 -2.37
N ALA A 213 11.96 -12.99 -2.51
CA ALA A 213 12.56 -13.86 -3.52
C ALA A 213 12.31 -13.34 -4.95
N ILE A 214 11.10 -12.83 -5.23
CA ILE A 214 10.79 -12.22 -6.52
C ILE A 214 11.64 -10.97 -6.77
N VAL A 215 11.75 -10.06 -5.79
CA VAL A 215 12.56 -8.84 -5.97
C VAL A 215 14.04 -9.17 -6.09
N VAL A 216 14.57 -10.10 -5.27
CA VAL A 216 15.96 -10.54 -5.37
C VAL A 216 16.24 -11.18 -6.73
N LEU A 217 15.35 -12.06 -7.20
CA LEU A 217 15.47 -12.66 -8.53
C LEU A 217 15.40 -11.59 -9.63
N LEU A 218 14.49 -10.63 -9.51
CA LEU A 218 14.37 -9.51 -10.45
C LEU A 218 15.65 -8.67 -10.51
N LEU A 219 16.30 -8.42 -9.38
CA LEU A 219 17.57 -7.68 -9.34
C LEU A 219 18.75 -8.54 -9.82
N TRP A 220 18.73 -9.84 -9.57
CA TRP A 220 19.76 -10.77 -10.03
C TRP A 220 19.73 -11.02 -11.54
N LEU A 221 18.55 -10.93 -12.15
CA LEU A 221 18.35 -11.04 -13.61
C LEU A 221 18.52 -9.70 -14.34
N ALA A 222 18.80 -8.62 -13.62
CA ALA A 222 19.04 -7.32 -14.22
C ALA A 222 20.24 -7.40 -15.19
N PRO A 223 20.20 -6.73 -16.35
CA PRO A 223 21.35 -6.63 -17.23
C PRO A 223 22.56 -6.08 -16.48
N GLU A 224 23.74 -6.58 -16.82
CA GLU A 224 24.98 -5.93 -16.39
C GLU A 224 24.97 -4.49 -16.92
N PRO A 225 25.36 -3.50 -16.09
CA PRO A 225 25.46 -2.14 -16.56
C PRO A 225 26.39 -2.12 -17.77
N GLU A 226 25.96 -1.48 -18.86
CA GLU A 226 26.85 -1.25 -19.98
C GLU A 226 27.99 -0.39 -19.45
N VAL A 227 29.15 -1.01 -19.23
CA VAL A 227 30.38 -0.29 -18.91
C VAL A 227 30.69 0.53 -20.15
N SER A 228 30.12 1.73 -20.24
CA SER A 228 30.51 2.70 -21.24
C SER A 228 32.01 2.89 -21.09
N ALA A 229 32.70 2.68 -22.21
CA ALA A 229 34.14 2.64 -22.34
C ALA A 229 34.77 3.98 -21.94
N PHE A 230 34.90 4.22 -20.65
CA PHE A 230 35.77 5.24 -20.08
C PHE A 230 37.09 4.59 -19.65
N TYR A 231 37.78 4.02 -20.64
CA TYR A 231 39.24 3.99 -20.74
C TYR A 231 39.62 4.59 -22.09
#